data_AF-A0A2V6JIJ0-F1
#
_entry.id   AF-A0A2V6JIJ0-F1
#
_cell.length_a   1.000
_cell.length_b   1.000
_cell.length_c   1.000
_cell.angle_alpha   90.00
_cell.angle_beta   90.00
_cell.angle_gamma   90.00
#
_symmetry.space_group_name_H-M   'P 1'
#
loop_
_entity.id
_entity.type
_entity.pdbx_description
1 polymer ?
#
loop_
_entity_poly.entity_id
_entity_poly.type
_entity_poly.pdbx_seq_one_letter_code
_entity_poly.pdbx_strand_id
1 'polypeptide(L)'
;MAPWFWYAVVAAILYGAHQIFTRMAADHIGEGLGGFVVEATAAFSILLYLAFLWLASRWNQQSSAQGIFYSVLTGVCVGAGTITFFLLFQK
;
A
#
# COMPACT_ATOMS: atom_id res chain seq x y z
N MET A 1 -23.57 -13.14 -2.95
CA MET A 1 -22.67 -12.05 -3.38
C MET A 1 -21.36 -12.66 -3.83
N ALA A 2 -20.80 -12.19 -4.95
CA ALA A 2 -19.55 -12.74 -5.47
C ALA A 2 -18.34 -12.34 -4.58
N PRO A 3 -17.30 -13.20 -4.47
CA PRO A 3 -16.16 -12.96 -3.57
C PRO A 3 -15.46 -11.60 -3.75
N TRP A 4 -15.43 -11.09 -4.99
CA TRP A 4 -14.84 -9.78 -5.31
C TRP A 4 -15.44 -8.62 -4.51
N PHE A 5 -16.75 -8.69 -4.20
CA PHE A 5 -17.44 -7.62 -3.49
C PHE A 5 -16.86 -7.42 -2.10
N TRP A 6 -16.63 -8.52 -1.37
CA TRP A 6 -16.07 -8.46 -0.03
C TRP A 6 -14.62 -7.97 -0.03
N TYR A 7 -13.82 -8.35 -1.03
CA TYR A 7 -12.47 -7.78 -1.20
C TYR A 7 -12.51 -6.27 -1.44
N ALA A 8 -13.46 -5.79 -2.25
CA ALA A 8 -13.62 -4.36 -2.50
C ALA A 8 -14.07 -3.59 -1.23
N VAL A 9 -14.99 -4.14 -0.45
CA VAL A 9 -15.44 -3.53 0.82
C VAL A 9 -14.28 -3.43 1.82
N VAL A 10 -13.54 -4.52 2.02
CA VAL A 10 -12.38 -4.53 2.93
C VAL A 10 -11.31 -3.55 2.46
N ALA A 11 -11.01 -3.52 1.16
CA ALA A 11 -10.08 -2.56 0.59
C ALA A 11 -10.54 -1.11 0.84
N ALA A 12 -11.81 -0.79 0.58
CA ALA A 12 -12.35 0.56 0.80
C ALA A 12 -12.22 1.00 2.26
N ILE A 13 -12.50 0.10 3.22
CA ILE A 13 -12.33 0.38 4.65
C ILE A 13 -10.85 0.62 4.98
N LEU A 14 -9.94 -0.23 4.52
CA LEU A 14 -8.51 -0.10 4.79
C LEU A 14 -7.92 1.17 4.18
N TYR A 15 -8.28 1.50 2.93
CA TYR A 15 -7.84 2.74 2.30
C TYR A 15 -8.48 3.97 2.94
N GLY A 16 -9.73 3.89 3.41
CA GLY A 16 -10.35 4.96 4.20
C GLY A 16 -9.61 5.19 5.52
N ALA A 17 -9.30 4.12 6.25
CA ALA A 17 -8.52 4.17 7.48
C ALA A 17 -7.11 4.72 7.24
N HIS A 18 -6.46 4.29 6.16
CA HIS A 18 -5.17 4.81 5.71
C HIS A 18 -5.19 6.35 5.63
N GLN A 19 -6.22 6.95 5.00
CA GLN A 19 -6.32 8.41 4.91
C GLN A 19 -6.46 9.09 6.28
N ILE A 20 -7.22 8.50 7.20
CA ILE A 20 -7.38 9.04 8.56
C ILE A 20 -6.02 9.02 9.28
N PHE A 21 -5.28 7.92 9.20
CA PHE A 21 -3.96 7.78 9.82
C PHE A 21 -2.92 8.71 9.18
N THR A 22 -2.92 8.85 7.86
CA THR A 22 -2.05 9.80 7.14
C THR A 22 -2.30 11.23 7.62
N ARG A 23 -3.57 11.64 7.76
CA ARG A 23 -3.92 12.96 8.30
C ARG A 23 -3.38 13.16 9.73
N MET A 24 -3.56 12.18 10.62
CA MET A 24 -3.04 12.29 11.98
C MET A 24 -1.50 12.30 12.05
N ALA A 25 -0.85 11.58 11.12
CA ALA A 25 0.61 11.57 11.02
C ALA A 25 1.16 12.88 10.45
N ALA A 26 0.44 13.54 9.54
CA ALA A 26 0.88 14.72 8.81
C ALA A 26 1.33 15.89 9.71
N ASP A 27 0.73 16.03 10.89
CA ASP A 27 1.12 17.04 11.90
C ASP A 27 2.46 16.73 12.58
N HIS A 28 2.95 15.49 12.48
CA HIS A 28 4.08 14.96 13.24
C HIS A 28 5.26 14.51 12.36
N ILE A 29 5.06 14.41 11.05
CA ILE A 29 6.10 13.95 10.12
C ILE A 29 5.96 14.65 8.75
N GLY A 30 7.09 15.05 8.17
CA GLY A 30 7.14 15.65 6.83
C GLY A 30 6.69 14.67 5.75
N GLU A 31 6.19 15.18 4.63
CA GLU A 31 5.56 14.43 3.55
C GLU A 31 6.47 13.36 2.92
N GLY A 32 7.75 13.67 2.74
CA GLY A 32 8.71 12.74 2.15
C GLY A 32 9.05 11.58 3.09
N LEU A 33 9.35 11.88 4.36
CA LEU A 33 9.69 10.86 5.36
C LEU A 33 8.46 10.05 5.77
N GLY A 34 7.31 10.72 5.96
CA GLY A 34 6.03 10.10 6.25
C GLY A 34 5.59 9.14 5.15
N GLY A 35 5.65 9.59 3.89
CA GLY A 35 5.38 8.72 2.75
C GLY A 35 6.31 7.52 2.69
N PHE A 36 7.62 7.72 2.87
CA PHE A 36 8.58 6.62 2.90
C PHE A 36 8.27 5.59 4.00
N VAL A 37 7.96 6.03 5.22
CA VAL A 37 7.62 5.13 6.34
C VAL A 37 6.35 4.33 6.04
N VAL A 38 5.33 4.96 5.46
CA VAL A 38 4.08 4.30 5.06
C VAL A 38 4.37 3.22 4.02
N GLU A 39 5.05 3.56 2.93
CA GLU A 39 5.32 2.61 1.84
C GLU A 39 6.26 1.49 2.28
N ALA A 40 7.28 1.78 3.09
CA ALA A 40 8.18 0.77 3.63
C ALA A 40 7.44 -0.22 4.53
N THR A 41 6.51 0.27 5.36
CA THR A 41 5.69 -0.58 6.24
C THR A 41 4.71 -1.43 5.44
N ALA A 42 4.11 -0.87 4.38
CA ALA A 42 3.25 -1.61 3.47
C ALA A 42 4.02 -2.71 2.73
N ALA A 43 5.19 -2.38 2.16
CA ALA A 43 6.06 -3.34 1.48
C ALA A 43 6.52 -4.46 2.43
N PHE A 44 6.89 -4.11 3.67
CA PHE A 44 7.27 -5.10 4.68
C PHE A 44 6.11 -6.03 5.05
N SER A 45 4.88 -5.50 5.16
CA SER A 45 3.68 -6.31 5.42
C SER A 45 3.43 -7.33 4.30
N ILE A 46 3.62 -6.93 3.04
CA ILE A 46 3.53 -7.82 1.87
C ILE A 46 4.67 -8.86 1.90
N LEU A 47 5.88 -8.46 2.29
CA LEU A 47 7.01 -9.37 2.42
C LEU A 47 6.72 -10.48 3.46
N LEU A 48 6.15 -10.12 4.61
CA LEU A 48 5.72 -11.09 5.62
C LEU A 48 4.67 -12.06 5.08
N TYR A 49 3.72 -11.56 4.28
CA TYR A 49 2.74 -12.42 3.62
C TYR A 49 3.39 -13.40 2.62
N LEU A 50 4.34 -12.95 1.81
CA LEU A 50 5.10 -13.81 0.91
C LEU A 50 5.92 -14.86 1.68
N ALA A 51 6.56 -14.47 2.78
CA ALA A 51 7.28 -15.38 3.66
C ALA A 51 6.34 -16.43 4.27
N PHE A 52 5.13 -16.03 4.69
CA PHE A 52 4.11 -16.96 5.17
C PHE A 52 3.69 -17.96 4.09
N LEU A 53 3.44 -17.52 2.85
CA LEU A 53 3.09 -18.43 1.75
C LEU A 53 4.20 -19.43 1.45
N TRP A 54 5.45 -18.97 1.52
CA TRP A 54 6.62 -19.82 1.37
C TRP A 54 6.70 -20.89 2.48
N LEU A 55 6.59 -20.47 3.75
CA LEU A 55 6.61 -21.37 4.92
C LEU A 55 5.43 -22.35 4.93
N ALA A 56 4.26 -21.96 4.43
CA ALA A 56 3.08 -22.80 4.34
C ALA A 56 3.08 -23.76 3.12
N SER A 57 4.15 -23.76 2.31
CA SER A 57 4.23 -24.50 1.03
C SER A 57 3.07 -24.20 0.08
N ARG A 58 2.53 -22.98 0.11
CA ARG A 58 1.44 -22.49 -0.75
C ARG A 58 1.94 -21.47 -1.77
N TRP A 59 3.16 -21.63 -2.25
CA TRP A 59 3.75 -20.71 -3.21
C TRP A 59 3.04 -20.78 -4.55
N ASN A 60 2.36 -19.69 -4.95
CA ASN A 60 1.62 -19.57 -6.21
C ASN A 60 1.84 -18.19 -6.86
N GLN A 61 3.04 -17.61 -6.71
CA GLN A 61 3.35 -16.29 -7.25
C GLN A 61 3.68 -16.38 -8.74
N GLN A 62 3.04 -15.54 -9.56
CA GLN A 62 3.33 -15.40 -10.99
C GLN A 62 4.21 -14.17 -11.22
N SER A 63 5.22 -14.29 -12.08
CA SER A 63 6.08 -13.17 -12.48
C SER A 63 6.18 -13.09 -14.00
N SER A 64 5.97 -11.90 -14.55
CA SER A 64 6.14 -11.60 -15.98
C SER A 64 6.70 -10.19 -16.14
N ALA A 65 7.44 -9.95 -17.23
CA ALA A 65 8.04 -8.63 -17.49
C ALA A 65 6.99 -7.51 -17.58
N GLN A 66 5.85 -7.78 -18.22
CA GLN A 66 4.72 -6.84 -18.29
C GLN A 66 4.09 -6.59 -16.91
N GLY A 67 3.90 -7.66 -16.12
CA GLY A 67 3.35 -7.53 -14.76
C GLY A 67 4.25 -6.69 -13.86
N ILE A 68 5.58 -6.89 -13.93
CA ILE A 68 6.56 -6.07 -13.22
C ILE A 68 6.48 -4.62 -13.68
N PHE A 69 6.46 -4.36 -14.99
CA PHE A 69 6.39 -3.01 -15.53
C PHE A 69 5.16 -2.24 -15.04
N TYR A 70 3.96 -2.83 -15.14
CA TYR A 70 2.76 -2.20 -14.61
C TYR A 70 2.80 -2.01 -13.09
N SER A 71 3.37 -2.97 -12.35
CA SER A 71 3.51 -2.84 -10.89
C SER A 71 4.43 -1.68 -10.49
N VAL A 72 5.52 -1.46 -11.24
CA VAL A 72 6.41 -0.31 -11.03
C VAL A 72 5.67 1.00 -11.27
N LEU A 73 4.89 1.10 -12.36
CA LEU A 73 4.07 2.29 -12.62
C LEU A 73 3.03 2.53 -11.51
N THR A 74 2.39 1.48 -11.02
CA THR A 74 1.49 1.58 -9.85
C THR A 74 2.24 2.10 -8.64
N GLY A 75 3.43 1.60 -8.35
CA GLY A 75 4.26 2.08 -7.23
C GLY A 75 4.62 3.57 -7.35
N VAL A 76 4.95 4.05 -8.54
CA VAL A 76 5.21 5.48 -8.79
C VAL A 76 3.96 6.32 -8.50
N CYS A 77 2.79 5.90 -9.00
CA CYS A 77 1.53 6.60 -8.75
C CYS A 77 1.16 6.62 -7.26
N VAL A 78 1.33 5.49 -6.57
CA VAL A 78 1.07 5.37 -5.14
C VAL A 78 2.00 6.30 -4.36
N GLY A 79 3.31 6.27 -4.59
CA GLY A 79 4.27 7.14 -3.90
C GLY A 79 4.00 8.63 -4.12
N ALA A 80 3.73 9.04 -5.37
CA ALA A 80 3.35 10.43 -5.67
C ALA A 80 2.03 10.83 -5.00
N GLY A 81 1.04 9.93 -4.98
CA GLY A 81 -0.22 10.11 -4.28
C GLY A 81 -0.03 10.28 -2.78
N THR A 82 0.78 9.43 -2.15
CA THR A 82 1.09 9.49 -0.71
C THR A 82 1.71 10.83 -0.33
N ILE A 83 2.71 11.32 -1.09
CA ILE A 83 3.30 12.65 -0.88
C ILE A 83 2.21 13.73 -0.99
N THR A 84 1.36 13.65 -2.01
CA THR A 84 0.28 14.62 -2.23
C THR A 84 -0.73 14.62 -1.08
N PHE A 85 -1.06 13.47 -0.50
CA PHE A 85 -1.94 13.36 0.66
C PHE A 85 -1.33 14.02 1.91
N PHE A 86 -0.05 13.77 2.18
CA PHE A 86 0.62 14.45 3.29
C PHE A 86 0.63 15.97 3.10
N LEU A 87 0.97 16.46 1.90
CA LEU A 87 0.92 17.88 1.57
C LEU A 87 -0.50 18.47 1.68
N LEU A 88 -1.53 17.69 1.34
CA LEU A 88 -2.93 18.11 1.46
C LEU A 88 -3.33 18.31 2.93
N PHE A 89 -2.87 17.45 3.85
CA PHE A 89 -3.23 17.52 5.26
C PHE A 89 -2.36 18.48 6.08
N GLN A 90 -1.16 18.81 5.61
CA GLN A 90 -0.28 19.80 6.23
C GLN A 90 -0.66 21.25 5.91
N LYS A 91 -1.53 21.48 4.91
CA LYS A 91 -2.01 22.80 4.49
C LYS A 91 -3.42 23.06 5.01
#